data_AF-A0A0V0RDC5-F1
#
_entry.id   AF-A0A0V0RDC5-F1
#
_cell.length_a   1.000
_cell.length_b   1.000
_cell.length_c   1.000
_cell.angle_alpha   90.00
_cell.angle_beta   90.00
_cell.angle_gamma   90.00
#
_symmetry.space_group_name_H-M   'P 1'
#
loop_
_entity.id
_entity.type
_entity.pdbx_description
1 polymer ?
#
loop_
_entity_poly.entity_id
_entity_poly.type
_entity_poly.pdbx_seq_one_letter_code
_entity_poly.pdbx_strand_id
1 'polypeptide(L)'
;MLAFFNVLALFFFINLTYSQTTKCQNRAGGGDADWAILYKAPGQATGKIIEATAAAGDWQDGAQALSNPNQHSFATALQHVVGDNPNVKFLAYNNAP
;
A
#
# COMPACT_ATOMS: atom_id res chain seq x y z
N MET A 1 19.54 -11.28 35.02
CA MET A 1 18.88 -9.95 34.93
C MET A 1 19.30 -9.20 33.67
N LEU A 2 20.61 -9.06 33.38
CA LEU A 2 21.11 -8.35 32.19
C LEU A 2 20.60 -8.90 30.84
N ALA A 3 20.48 -10.23 30.70
CA ALA A 3 19.96 -10.87 29.50
C ALA A 3 18.49 -10.52 29.21
N PHE A 4 17.68 -10.30 30.26
CA PHE A 4 16.25 -9.97 30.11
C PHE A 4 16.06 -8.53 29.59
N PHE A 5 16.88 -7.59 30.07
CA PHE A 5 16.91 -6.22 29.56
C PHE A 5 17.38 -6.13 28.10
N ASN A 6 18.36 -6.96 27.70
CA ASN A 6 18.82 -7.00 26.31
C ASN A 6 17.75 -7.53 25.34
N VAL A 7 17.00 -8.56 25.74
CA VAL A 7 15.87 -9.07 24.94
C VAL A 7 14.77 -8.02 24.83
N LEU A 8 14.42 -7.36 25.93
CA LEU A 8 13.39 -6.31 25.93
C LEU A 8 13.80 -5.10 25.06
N ALA A 9 15.07 -4.69 25.13
CA ALA A 9 15.62 -3.63 24.29
C ALA A 9 15.59 -4.01 22.81
N LEU A 10 15.98 -5.25 22.46
CA LEU A 10 15.92 -5.75 21.09
C LEU A 10 14.48 -5.76 20.54
N PHE A 11 13.50 -6.20 21.34
CA PHE A 11 12.08 -6.13 20.99
C PHE A 11 11.61 -4.68 20.76
N PHE A 12 12.03 -3.74 21.60
CA PHE A 12 11.70 -2.31 21.42
C PHE A 12 12.33 -1.75 20.14
N PHE A 13 13.60 -2.07 19.87
CA PHE A 13 14.28 -1.66 18.64
C PHE A 13 13.60 -2.24 17.39
N ILE A 14 13.20 -3.51 17.38
CA ILE A 14 12.48 -4.13 16.25
C ILE A 14 11.16 -3.40 15.98
N ASN A 15 10.40 -3.04 17.03
CA ASN A 15 9.16 -2.26 16.90
C ASN A 15 9.40 -0.81 16.42
N LEU A 16 10.50 -0.17 16.84
CA LEU A 16 10.91 1.16 16.37
C LEU A 16 11.43 1.16 14.93
N THR A 17 12.03 0.04 14.49
CA THR A 17 12.47 -0.17 13.10
C THR A 17 11.41 -0.78 12.19
N TYR A 18 10.24 -1.13 12.74
CA TYR A 18 9.08 -1.49 11.95
C TYR A 18 8.61 -0.23 11.23
N SER A 19 9.23 0.04 10.08
CA SER A 19 8.69 0.99 9.12
C SER A 19 7.22 0.62 8.92
N GLN A 20 6.34 1.61 8.93
CA GLN A 20 4.94 1.40 8.57
C GLN A 20 4.94 1.02 7.08
N THR A 21 5.23 -0.25 6.79
CA THR A 21 5.34 -0.74 5.43
C THR A 21 3.93 -0.74 4.87
N THR A 22 3.59 0.31 4.13
CA THR A 22 2.43 0.28 3.25
C THR A 22 2.66 -0.85 2.27
N LYS A 23 1.85 -1.89 2.37
CA LYS A 23 1.88 -3.01 1.43
C LYS A 23 1.07 -2.64 0.21
N CYS A 24 1.46 -3.17 -0.95
CA CYS A 24 0.52 -3.23 -2.06
C CYS A 24 -0.71 -4.00 -1.60
N GLN A 25 -1.87 -3.61 -2.11
CA GLN A 25 -3.14 -4.19 -1.76
C GLN A 25 -3.74 -4.84 -2.99
N ASN A 26 -4.53 -5.88 -2.78
CA ASN A 26 -5.29 -6.52 -3.83
C ASN A 26 -6.33 -5.56 -4.42
N ARG A 27 -7.00 -6.01 -5.47
CA ARG A 27 -7.92 -5.24 -6.30
C ARG A 27 -9.01 -4.59 -5.48
N ALA A 28 -9.56 -5.32 -4.52
CA ALA A 28 -10.61 -4.87 -3.61
C ALA A 28 -10.09 -3.94 -2.49
N GLY A 29 -8.77 -3.85 -2.29
CA GLY A 29 -8.16 -3.06 -1.22
C GLY A 29 -8.32 -3.67 0.17
N GLY A 30 -8.55 -4.99 0.26
CA GLY A 30 -8.87 -5.70 1.51
C GLY A 30 -7.93 -6.86 1.84
N GLY A 31 -6.83 -6.99 1.11
CA GLY A 31 -5.83 -8.02 1.35
C GLY A 31 -4.49 -7.62 0.75
N ASP A 32 -3.40 -8.06 1.37
CA ASP A 32 -2.06 -7.75 0.90
C ASP A 32 -1.77 -8.41 -0.46
N ALA A 33 -1.03 -7.71 -1.30
CA ALA A 33 -0.43 -8.22 -2.52
C ALA A 33 1.06 -7.85 -2.53
N ASP A 34 1.90 -8.68 -3.13
CA ASP A 34 3.33 -8.35 -3.27
C ASP A 34 3.54 -7.20 -4.27
N TRP A 35 2.69 -7.13 -5.30
CA TRP A 35 2.66 -6.06 -6.28
C TRP A 35 1.26 -5.93 -6.89
N ALA A 36 0.95 -4.73 -7.41
CA ALA A 36 -0.24 -4.46 -8.20
C ALA A 36 0.10 -3.45 -9.30
N ILE A 37 -0.38 -3.69 -10.52
CA ILE A 37 -0.18 -2.82 -11.69
C ILE A 37 -1.55 -2.45 -12.24
N LEU A 38 -1.77 -1.16 -12.49
CA LEU A 38 -3.01 -0.66 -13.05
C LEU A 38 -2.76 0.14 -14.33
N TYR A 39 -3.53 -0.18 -15.36
CA TYR A 39 -3.61 0.59 -16.59
C TYR A 39 -4.92 1.38 -16.62
N LYS A 40 -4.83 2.71 -16.59
CA LYS A 40 -5.99 3.60 -16.70
C LYS A 40 -6.03 4.22 -18.09
N ALA A 41 -7.07 3.90 -18.86
CA ALA A 41 -7.26 4.53 -20.17
C ALA A 41 -7.55 6.05 -20.03
N PRO A 42 -7.22 6.86 -21.05
CA PRO A 42 -7.62 8.26 -21.11
C PRO A 42 -9.14 8.41 -20.94
N GLY A 43 -9.57 9.42 -20.17
CA GLY A 43 -10.99 9.69 -19.91
C GLY A 43 -11.73 8.69 -19.00
N GLN A 44 -11.10 7.56 -18.63
CA GLN A 44 -11.73 6.59 -17.71
C GLN A 44 -11.41 6.90 -16.25
N ALA A 45 -12.42 6.72 -15.40
CA ALA A 45 -12.30 6.84 -13.94
C ALA A 45 -11.74 5.55 -13.30
N THR A 46 -11.98 4.41 -13.93
CA THR A 46 -11.44 3.09 -13.56
C THR A 46 -10.35 2.66 -14.55
N GLY A 47 -9.61 1.60 -14.21
CA GLY A 47 -8.60 1.00 -15.08
C GLY A 47 -8.74 -0.52 -15.14
N LYS A 48 -7.82 -1.18 -15.83
CA LYS A 48 -7.58 -2.62 -15.69
C LYS A 48 -6.47 -2.84 -14.67
N ILE A 49 -6.55 -3.91 -13.88
CA ILE A 49 -5.57 -4.23 -12.83
C ILE A 49 -5.12 -5.68 -12.93
N ILE A 50 -3.84 -5.92 -12.66
CA ILE A 50 -3.24 -7.23 -12.43
C ILE A 50 -2.41 -7.16 -11.15
N GLU A 51 -2.40 -8.23 -10.36
CA GLU A 51 -1.78 -8.26 -9.03
C GLU A 51 -1.11 -9.61 -8.76
N ALA A 52 -0.28 -9.63 -7.73
CA ALA A 52 0.43 -10.83 -7.29
C ALA A 52 -0.54 -11.86 -6.71
N THR A 53 -1.01 -12.78 -7.55
CA THR A 53 -1.73 -14.00 -7.16
C THR A 53 -0.87 -15.23 -7.41
N ALA A 54 -1.22 -16.38 -6.80
CA ALA A 54 -0.45 -17.64 -6.94
C ALA A 54 -0.20 -18.06 -8.40
N ALA A 55 -1.10 -17.70 -9.31
CA ALA A 55 -0.82 -17.53 -10.72
C ALA A 55 -1.30 -16.13 -11.11
N ALA A 56 -0.43 -15.27 -11.65
CA ALA A 56 -0.85 -13.97 -12.18
C ALA A 56 -1.89 -14.20 -13.28
N GLY A 57 -3.14 -13.81 -13.03
CA GLY A 57 -4.25 -14.02 -13.94
C GLY A 57 -4.33 -12.95 -15.03
N ASP A 58 -5.38 -13.00 -15.83
CA ASP A 58 -5.70 -11.95 -16.79
C ASP A 58 -5.96 -10.61 -16.11
N TRP A 59 -5.79 -9.52 -16.87
CA TRP A 59 -6.18 -8.17 -16.46
C TRP A 59 -7.67 -8.12 -16.07
N GLN A 60 -7.93 -7.75 -14.82
CA GLN A 60 -9.28 -7.60 -14.27
C GLN A 60 -9.75 -6.15 -14.37
N ASP A 61 -11.06 -5.90 -14.36
CA ASP A 61 -11.60 -4.54 -14.18
C ASP A 61 -11.21 -3.98 -12.82
N GLY A 62 -10.83 -2.71 -12.71
CA GLY A 62 -10.60 -2.05 -11.43
C GLY A 62 -11.85 -2.12 -10.54
N ALA A 63 -11.67 -2.26 -9.23
CA ALA A 63 -12.80 -2.42 -8.30
C ALA A 63 -13.66 -1.15 -8.19
N GLN A 64 -13.03 0.02 -8.23
CA GLN A 64 -13.65 1.33 -8.04
C GLN A 64 -12.93 2.39 -8.88
N ALA A 65 -13.51 3.58 -8.99
CA ALA A 65 -12.84 4.74 -9.58
C ALA A 65 -11.61 5.12 -8.75
N LEU A 66 -10.50 5.49 -9.40
CA LEU A 66 -9.25 5.84 -8.71
C LEU A 66 -9.33 7.07 -7.80
N SER A 67 -10.35 7.90 -8.00
CA SER A 67 -10.63 9.05 -7.14
C SER A 67 -11.40 8.68 -5.86
N ASN A 68 -11.87 7.44 -5.74
CA ASN A 68 -12.52 6.97 -4.52
C ASN A 68 -11.45 6.80 -3.43
N PRO A 69 -11.55 7.48 -2.28
CA PRO A 69 -10.55 7.36 -1.23
C PRO A 69 -10.55 5.99 -0.52
N ASN A 70 -11.54 5.13 -0.80
CA ASN A 70 -11.70 3.84 -0.14
C ASN A 70 -11.90 2.71 -1.17
N GLN A 71 -11.69 1.46 -0.73
CA GLN A 71 -12.13 0.23 -1.40
C GLN A 71 -11.51 -0.05 -2.79
N HIS A 72 -10.19 0.11 -2.92
CA HIS A 72 -9.39 -0.50 -4.01
C HIS A 72 -7.88 -0.47 -3.68
N SER A 73 -7.10 -1.25 -4.43
CA SER A 73 -5.64 -1.42 -4.26
C SER A 73 -4.87 -0.12 -3.91
N PHE A 74 -4.86 0.86 -4.82
CA PHE A 74 -4.08 2.09 -4.67
C PHE A 74 -4.58 3.04 -3.58
N ALA A 75 -5.89 3.13 -3.35
CA ALA A 75 -6.45 3.95 -2.29
C ALA A 75 -6.02 3.42 -0.92
N THR A 76 -6.19 2.11 -0.68
CA THR A 76 -5.78 1.50 0.59
C THR A 76 -4.25 1.57 0.78
N ALA A 77 -3.46 1.31 -0.26
CA ALA A 77 -2.00 1.37 -0.17
C ALA A 77 -1.47 2.77 0.18
N LEU A 78 -2.18 3.84 -0.22
CA LEU A 78 -1.80 5.23 0.01
C LEU A 78 -2.68 5.93 1.06
N GLN A 79 -3.57 5.22 1.75
CA GLN A 79 -4.64 5.83 2.57
C GLN A 79 -4.11 6.77 3.66
N HIS A 80 -2.94 6.44 4.23
CA HIS A 80 -2.30 7.27 5.26
C HIS A 80 -1.25 8.25 4.71
N VAL A 81 -0.91 8.16 3.41
CA VAL A 81 -0.11 9.17 2.70
C VAL A 81 -1.01 10.34 2.29
N VAL A 82 -2.23 10.03 1.85
CA VAL A 82 -3.22 11.01 1.38
C VAL A 82 -4.10 11.53 2.54
N GLY A 83 -4.37 10.70 3.55
CA GLY A 83 -5.12 11.09 4.74
C GLY A 83 -4.27 11.79 5.80
N ASP A 84 -4.94 12.47 6.74
CA ASP A 84 -4.31 13.15 7.87
C ASP A 84 -3.85 12.14 8.93
N ASN A 85 -2.63 11.59 8.76
CA ASN A 85 -2.01 10.67 9.70
C ASN A 85 -0.65 11.21 10.19
N PRO A 86 -0.55 11.70 11.45
CA PRO A 86 0.65 12.38 11.95
C PRO A 86 1.90 11.48 12.04
N ASN A 87 1.70 10.16 12.05
CA ASN A 87 2.76 9.18 12.23
C ASN A 87 3.28 8.61 10.90
N VAL A 88 2.66 8.94 9.77
CA VAL A 88 3.14 8.49 8.46
C VAL A 88 4.24 9.40 7.94
N LYS A 89 5.26 8.78 7.35
CA LYS A 89 6.41 9.42 6.72
C LYS A 89 6.48 8.95 5.28
N PHE A 90 6.56 9.87 4.33
CA PHE A 90 6.65 9.56 2.90
C PHE A 90 7.45 10.64 2.17
N LEU A 91 7.97 10.29 0.99
CA LEU A 91 8.57 11.22 0.05
C LEU A 91 7.70 11.23 -1.21
N ALA A 92 7.19 12.40 -1.58
CA ALA A 92 6.52 12.61 -2.86
C ALA A 92 7.47 13.36 -3.80
N TYR A 93 7.59 12.88 -5.04
CA TYR A 93 8.37 13.50 -6.09
C TYR A 93 7.54 13.55 -7.36
N ASN A 94 7.68 14.65 -8.10
CA ASN A 94 7.07 14.84 -9.41
C ASN A 94 8.04 15.63 -10.30
N ASN A 95 8.08 15.31 -11.59
CA ASN A 95 8.92 16.00 -12.58
C ASN A 95 8.10 16.91 -13.52
N ALA A 96 6.87 17.26 -13.12
CA ALA A 96 6.12 18.31 -13.80
C ALA A 96 6.72 19.68 -13.39
N PRO A 97 7.05 20.56 -14.35
CA PRO A 97 7.52 21.90 -14.06
C PRO A 97 6.45 22.78 -13.40
#